data_AF-A0A853FTW5-F1
#
_entry.id   AF-A0A853FTW5-F1
#
_cell.length_a   1.000
_cell.length_b   1.000
_cell.length_c   1.000
_cell.angle_alpha   90.00
_cell.angle_beta   90.00
_cell.angle_gamma   90.00
#
_symmetry.space_group_name_H-M   'P 1'
#
loop_
_entity.id
_entity.type
_entity.pdbx_description
1 polymer ?
#
loop_
_entity_poly.entity_id
_entity_poly.type
_entity_poly.pdbx_seq_one_letter_code
_entity_poly.pdbx_strand_id
1 'polypeptide(L)'
;MSLMYLIARVPNDGAHRLAWEIGTRPIPGNAIRELELLIGINAVDRLLGGSLTPSRSEGAKIERWSDGAVRANDFYQPTALRWGDKPSERKPSGWRMPMPGRTAQRDASRFRRPLPSEPLPRLA
;
A
#
# COMPACT_ATOMS: atom_id res chain seq x y z
N MET A 1 -38.09 19.23 6.49
CA MET A 1 -36.70 19.38 6.99
C MET A 1 -35.92 18.16 6.56
N SER A 2 -35.06 18.26 5.54
CA SER A 2 -34.19 17.16 5.15
C SER A 2 -33.04 17.06 6.16
N LEU A 3 -32.94 15.93 6.87
CA LEU A 3 -31.75 15.58 7.62
C LEU A 3 -30.63 15.33 6.60
N MET A 4 -29.74 16.31 6.44
CA MET A 4 -28.56 16.19 5.60
C MET A 4 -27.56 15.31 6.36
N TYR A 5 -27.68 13.99 6.22
CA TYR A 5 -26.67 13.04 6.68
C TYR A 5 -25.43 13.19 5.80
N LEU A 6 -24.64 14.25 6.03
CA LEU A 6 -23.31 14.37 5.47
C LEU A 6 -22.44 13.36 6.22
N ILE A 7 -22.51 12.09 5.82
CA ILE A 7 -21.49 11.11 6.20
C ILE A 7 -20.21 11.70 5.61
N ALA A 8 -19.39 12.33 6.46
CA ALA A 8 -18.18 13.01 6.04
C ALA A 8 -17.35 11.99 5.26
N ARG A 9 -17.21 12.23 3.96
CA ARG A 9 -16.44 11.35 3.08
C ARG A 9 -15.00 11.31 3.60
N VAL A 10 -14.42 10.12 3.65
CA VAL A 10 -13.02 9.96 4.02
C VAL A 10 -12.14 10.56 2.92
N PRO A 11 -11.21 11.47 3.23
CA PRO A 11 -10.52 12.24 2.18
C PRO A 11 -9.51 11.39 1.38
N ASN A 12 -8.80 10.46 2.04
CA ASN A 12 -7.82 9.57 1.42
C ASN A 12 -7.57 8.33 2.30
N ASP A 13 -6.88 7.33 1.76
CA ASP A 13 -6.60 6.07 2.47
C ASP A 13 -5.68 6.26 3.69
N GLY A 14 -4.75 7.23 3.63
CA GLY A 14 -3.87 7.57 4.75
C GLY A 14 -4.65 8.11 5.95
N ALA A 15 -5.57 9.05 5.72
CA ALA A 15 -6.45 9.60 6.74
C ALA A 15 -7.34 8.51 7.34
N HIS A 16 -7.91 7.64 6.50
CA HIS A 16 -8.70 6.49 6.93
C HIS A 16 -7.92 5.58 7.90
N ARG A 17 -6.74 5.12 7.46
CA ARG A 17 -5.88 4.22 8.25
C ARG A 17 -5.40 4.89 9.52
N LEU A 18 -5.08 6.18 9.48
CA LEU A 18 -4.66 6.94 10.64
C LEU A 18 -5.77 7.04 11.68
N ALA A 19 -7.01 7.38 11.27
CA ALA A 19 -8.14 7.41 12.19
C ALA A 19 -8.42 6.03 12.80
N TRP A 20 -8.38 4.97 11.99
CA TRP A 20 -8.55 3.61 12.46
C TRP A 20 -7.48 3.25 13.51
N GLU A 21 -6.21 3.52 13.20
CA GLU A 21 -5.09 3.25 14.09
C GLU A 21 -5.26 3.98 15.43
N ILE A 22 -5.56 5.29 15.41
CA ILE A 22 -5.85 6.08 16.61
C ILE A 22 -7.01 5.49 17.41
N GLY A 23 -8.10 5.11 16.72
CA GLY A 23 -9.30 4.56 17.34
C GLY A 23 -9.10 3.17 17.96
N THR A 24 -8.12 2.39 17.51
CA THR A 24 -7.79 1.08 18.09
C THR A 24 -6.86 1.15 19.31
N ARG A 25 -6.29 2.32 19.62
CA ARG A 25 -5.44 2.49 20.80
C ARG A 25 -6.29 2.55 22.08
N PRO A 26 -5.75 2.11 23.24
CA PRO A 26 -6.49 2.13 24.50
C PRO A 26 -7.02 3.51 24.91
N ILE A 27 -6.28 4.58 24.57
CA ILE A 27 -6.64 5.97 24.86
C ILE A 27 -6.36 6.81 23.59
N PRO A 28 -7.36 7.02 22.70
CA PRO A 28 -7.17 7.76 21.45
C PRO A 28 -6.62 9.18 21.62
N GLY A 29 -6.98 9.87 22.71
CA GLY A 29 -6.48 11.21 23.00
C GLY A 29 -4.95 11.26 23.21
N ASN A 30 -4.37 10.22 23.80
CA ASN A 30 -2.92 10.12 23.97
C ASN A 30 -2.23 9.87 22.63
N ALA A 31 -2.82 9.02 21.78
CA ALA A 31 -2.32 8.76 20.43
C ALA A 31 -2.28 10.05 19.57
N ILE A 32 -3.33 10.87 19.65
CA ILE A 32 -3.37 12.18 18.99
C ILE A 32 -2.24 13.07 19.51
N ARG A 33 -2.11 13.20 20.84
CA ARG A 33 -1.08 14.05 21.45
C ARG A 33 0.35 13.61 21.09
N GLU A 34 0.63 12.31 21.07
CA GLU A 34 1.92 11.76 20.63
C GLU A 34 2.23 12.11 19.17
N LEU A 35 1.24 11.97 18.29
CA LEU A 35 1.40 12.36 16.89
C LEU A 35 1.65 13.87 16.74
N GLU A 36 0.91 14.71 17.44
CA GLU A 36 1.11 16.16 17.39
C GLU A 36 2.51 16.57 17.86
N LEU A 37 3.09 15.86 18.84
CA LEU A 37 4.49 16.07 19.23
C LEU A 37 5.49 15.68 18.14
N LEU A 38 5.15 14.71 17.28
CA LEU A 38 6.01 14.23 16.20
C LEU A 38 5.98 15.10 14.94
N ILE A 39 4.78 15.57 14.57
CA ILE A 39 4.51 16.22 13.26
C ILE A 39 3.93 17.63 13.38
N GLY A 40 3.68 18.12 14.60
CA GLY A 40 3.21 19.48 14.86
C GLY A 40 1.77 19.56 15.36
N ILE A 41 1.49 20.63 16.10
CA ILE A 41 0.16 20.95 16.66
C ILE A 41 -0.85 21.13 15.52
N ASN A 42 -2.07 20.60 15.69
CA ASN A 42 -3.15 20.60 14.70
C ASN A 42 -2.86 19.82 13.40
N ALA A 43 -1.69 19.20 13.26
CA ALA A 43 -1.36 18.45 12.06
C ALA A 43 -2.27 17.22 11.90
N VAL A 44 -2.63 16.57 13.01
CA VAL A 44 -3.51 15.39 13.02
C VAL A 44 -4.89 15.74 12.48
N ASP A 45 -5.55 16.78 12.99
CA ASP A 45 -6.87 17.21 12.51
C ASP A 45 -6.84 17.56 11.02
N ARG A 46 -5.76 18.21 10.56
CA ARG A 46 -5.60 18.57 9.15
C ARG A 46 -5.37 17.36 8.25
N LEU A 47 -4.61 16.36 8.72
CA LEU A 47 -4.42 15.09 8.03
C LEU A 47 -5.73 14.31 7.94
N LEU A 48 -6.47 14.20 9.04
CA LEU A 48 -7.76 13.53 9.10
C LEU A 48 -8.82 14.24 8.25
N GLY A 49 -8.78 15.57 8.21
CA GLY A 49 -9.63 16.40 7.33
C GLY A 49 -9.16 16.46 5.88
N GLY A 50 -8.00 15.88 5.54
CA GLY A 50 -7.45 15.89 4.18
C GLY A 50 -6.93 17.25 3.69
N SER A 51 -6.83 18.24 4.58
CA SER A 51 -6.30 19.58 4.26
C SER A 51 -4.77 19.66 4.37
N LEU A 52 -4.15 18.58 4.83
CA LEU A 52 -2.70 18.42 4.90
C LEU A 52 -2.33 17.06 4.32
N THR A 53 -1.25 17.03 3.55
CA THR A 53 -0.56 15.83 3.13
C THR A 53 0.84 15.87 3.74
N PRO A 54 1.29 14.80 4.42
CA PRO A 54 2.55 14.85 5.12
C PRO A 54 3.71 14.88 4.12
N SER A 55 4.75 15.64 4.45
CA SER A 55 6.04 15.54 3.77
C SER A 55 6.65 14.15 3.96
N ARG A 56 7.68 13.82 3.19
CA ARG A 56 8.35 12.52 3.28
C ARG A 56 8.91 12.24 4.69
N SER A 57 9.45 13.26 5.36
CA SER A 57 10.00 13.12 6.71
C SER A 57 8.91 12.93 7.77
N GLU A 58 7.80 13.66 7.68
CA GLU A 58 6.65 13.48 8.56
C GLU A 58 5.98 12.12 8.35
N GLY A 59 5.78 11.73 7.09
CA GLY A 59 5.24 10.43 6.73
C GLY A 59 6.07 9.28 7.29
N ALA A 60 7.41 9.40 7.30
CA ALA A 60 8.28 8.41 7.92
C ALA A 60 8.13 8.35 9.46
N LYS A 61 7.84 9.47 10.13
CA LYS A 61 7.55 9.49 11.57
C LYS A 61 6.21 8.80 11.87
N ILE A 62 5.18 9.09 11.08
CA ILE A 62 3.85 8.47 11.19
C ILE A 62 3.96 6.96 10.95
N GLU A 63 4.74 6.55 9.95
CA GLU A 63 4.97 5.13 9.64
C GLU A 63 5.64 4.39 10.78
N ARG A 64 6.66 4.99 11.41
CA ARG A 64 7.30 4.38 12.60
C ARG A 64 6.36 4.34 13.81
N TRP A 65 5.62 5.40 14.06
CA TRP A 65 4.68 5.48 15.18
C TRP A 65 3.55 4.42 15.07
N SER A 66 3.10 4.17 13.84
CA SER A 66 2.04 3.19 13.53
C SER A 66 2.56 1.78 13.19
N ASP A 67 3.84 1.49 13.42
CA ASP A 67 4.48 0.20 13.06
C ASP A 67 4.19 -0.24 11.60
N GLY A 68 4.21 0.72 10.68
CA GLY A 68 3.95 0.49 9.25
C GLY A 68 2.47 0.35 8.85
N ALA A 69 1.53 0.46 9.80
CA ALA A 69 0.10 0.41 9.50
C ALA A 69 -0.32 1.56 8.58
N VAL A 70 0.23 2.77 8.80
CA VAL A 70 0.03 3.97 7.98
C VAL A 70 1.34 4.33 7.27
N ARG A 71 1.33 4.44 5.95
CA ARG A 71 2.50 4.82 5.14
C ARG A 71 2.29 6.20 4.54
N ALA A 72 3.38 6.92 4.31
CA ALA A 72 3.35 8.24 3.68
C ALA A 72 2.59 8.23 2.34
N ASN A 73 2.74 7.17 1.55
CA ASN A 73 2.10 7.06 0.24
C ASN A 73 0.57 6.90 0.30
N ASP A 74 0.01 6.46 1.43
CA ASP A 74 -1.45 6.25 1.55
C ASP A 74 -2.22 7.56 1.52
N PHE A 75 -1.60 8.66 1.96
CA PHE A 75 -2.20 9.99 1.93
C PHE A 75 -2.42 10.53 0.51
N TYR A 76 -1.80 9.89 -0.49
CA TYR A 76 -1.96 10.20 -1.90
C TYR A 76 -2.92 9.24 -2.62
N GLN A 77 -3.43 8.21 -1.92
CA GLN A 77 -4.33 7.21 -2.50
C GLN A 77 -5.79 7.56 -2.16
N PRO A 78 -6.70 7.57 -3.15
CA PRO A 78 -8.12 7.68 -2.86
C PRO A 78 -8.59 6.43 -2.10
N THR A 79 -9.59 6.58 -1.24
CA THR A 79 -10.25 5.45 -0.58
C THR A 79 -11.74 5.45 -0.88
N ALA A 80 -12.30 4.24 -0.99
CA ALA A 80 -13.75 4.03 -1.10
C ALA A 80 -14.38 3.69 0.26
N LEU A 81 -13.57 3.56 1.31
CA LEU A 81 -13.99 3.20 2.66
C LEU A 81 -14.63 4.39 3.40
N ARG A 82 -15.48 4.07 4.38
CA ARG A 82 -16.08 5.01 5.34
C ARG A 82 -15.33 4.94 6.67
N TRP A 83 -15.38 5.98 7.50
CA TRP A 83 -14.60 6.09 8.76
C TRP A 83 -14.72 4.90 9.75
N GLY A 84 -15.79 4.11 9.69
CA GLY A 84 -15.96 2.92 10.54
C GLY A 84 -15.58 1.60 9.89
N ASP A 85 -15.19 1.61 8.61
CA ASP A 85 -14.81 0.40 7.91
C ASP A 85 -13.38 0.01 8.31
N LYS A 86 -13.14 -1.29 8.50
CA LYS A 86 -11.78 -1.78 8.77
C LYS A 86 -10.91 -1.56 7.52
N PRO A 87 -9.70 -0.96 7.65
CA PRO A 87 -8.79 -0.83 6.53
C PRO A 87 -8.46 -2.18 5.89
N SER A 88 -8.36 -2.22 4.56
CA SER A 88 -7.96 -3.42 3.85
C SER A 88 -6.53 -3.82 4.21
N GLU A 89 -6.28 -5.13 4.31
CA GLU A 89 -4.94 -5.67 4.50
C GLU A 89 -4.02 -5.24 3.35
N ARG A 90 -2.78 -4.89 3.67
CA ARG A 90 -1.78 -4.61 2.64
C ARG A 90 -1.35 -5.92 2.00
N LYS A 91 -1.40 -5.99 0.67
CA LYS A 91 -0.75 -7.07 -0.07
C LYS A 91 0.76 -7.02 0.22
N PRO A 92 1.39 -8.13 0.64
CA PRO A 92 2.84 -8.19 0.79
C PRO A 92 3.51 -7.75 -0.50
N SER A 93 4.52 -6.89 -0.42
CA SER A 93 5.32 -6.43 -1.58
C SER A 93 6.13 -7.54 -2.27
N GLY A 94 5.93 -8.80 -1.87
CA GLY A 94 6.52 -10.00 -2.44
C GLY A 94 5.53 -10.91 -3.18
N TRP A 95 4.24 -10.53 -3.34
CA TRP A 95 3.35 -11.21 -4.29
C TRP A 95 3.80 -10.88 -5.71
N ARG A 96 4.91 -11.51 -6.13
CA ARG A 96 5.11 -11.85 -7.53
C ARG A 96 3.90 -12.70 -7.87
N MET A 97 2.99 -12.17 -8.67
CA MET A 97 2.11 -13.06 -9.42
C MET A 97 3.02 -14.15 -10.03
N PRO A 98 2.65 -15.44 -9.96
CA PRO A 98 3.33 -16.43 -10.78
C PRO A 98 3.20 -15.91 -12.21
N MET A 99 4.29 -15.36 -12.76
CA MET A 99 4.33 -14.93 -14.13
C MET A 99 4.01 -16.17 -14.96
N PRO A 100 2.89 -16.23 -15.69
CA PRO A 100 2.67 -17.31 -16.63
C PRO A 100 3.79 -17.21 -17.68
N GLY A 101 4.82 -18.05 -17.56
CA GLY A 101 5.92 -18.06 -18.53
C GLY A 101 7.31 -18.42 -18.02
N ARG A 102 7.62 -18.37 -16.71
CA ARG A 102 8.99 -18.69 -16.25
C ARG A 102 9.29 -20.18 -16.05
N THR A 103 8.29 -21.03 -15.92
CA THR A 103 8.47 -22.49 -15.84
C THR A 103 8.57 -23.16 -17.21
N ALA A 104 8.14 -22.50 -18.30
CA ALA A 104 8.17 -23.09 -19.64
C ALA A 104 9.60 -23.19 -20.22
N GLN A 105 10.54 -22.38 -19.74
CA GLN A 105 11.89 -22.32 -20.33
C GLN A 105 12.79 -23.50 -19.93
N ARG A 106 12.48 -24.22 -18.85
CA ARG A 106 13.21 -25.43 -18.44
C ARG A 106 12.74 -26.70 -19.16
N ASP A 107 11.59 -26.68 -19.81
CA ASP A 107 11.03 -27.87 -20.47
C ASP A 107 11.36 -27.92 -21.98
N ALA A 108 11.52 -26.77 -22.62
CA ALA A 108 11.86 -26.68 -24.05
C ALA A 108 13.26 -27.23 -24.39
N SER A 109 14.16 -27.37 -23.40
CA SER A 109 15.48 -28.00 -23.61
C SER A 109 15.40 -29.52 -23.78
N ARG A 110 14.31 -30.18 -23.35
CA ARG A 110 14.11 -31.62 -23.51
C ARG A 110 13.65 -32.03 -24.91
N PHE A 111 13.21 -31.06 -25.74
CA PHE A 111 12.66 -31.32 -27.07
C PHE A 111 13.57 -30.86 -28.22
N ARG A 112 14.81 -30.43 -27.94
CA ARG A 112 15.80 -30.22 -29.01
C ARG A 112 16.28 -31.59 -29.50
N ARG A 113 15.66 -32.09 -30.58
CA ARG A 113 16.22 -33.18 -31.37
C ARG A 113 17.63 -32.79 -31.83
N PRO A 114 18.65 -33.66 -31.69
CA PRO A 114 19.94 -33.40 -32.33
C PRO A 114 19.73 -33.38 -33.85
N LEU A 115 20.30 -32.35 -34.50
CA LEU A 115 20.39 -32.31 -35.95
C LEU A 115 21.25 -33.50 -36.41
N PRO A 116 20.84 -34.26 -37.45
CA PRO A 116 21.68 -35.32 -37.98
C PRO A 116 22.95 -34.70 -38.58
N SER A 117 24.09 -35.09 -38.02
CA SER A 117 25.42 -34.77 -38.55
C SER A 117 25.73 -35.70 -39.73
N GLU A 118 25.12 -35.46 -40.88
CA GLU A 118 25.57 -36.11 -42.12
C GLU A 118 26.57 -35.21 -42.85
N PRO A 119 27.80 -35.68 -43.13
CA PRO A 119 28.69 -35.02 -44.05
C PRO A 119 28.21 -35.28 -45.49
N LEU A 120 27.98 -34.22 -46.25
CA LEU A 120 27.66 -34.30 -47.68
C LEU A 120 28.83 -34.97 -48.43
N PRO A 121 28.56 -35.91 -49.36
CA PRO A 121 29.61 -36.52 -50.18
C PRO A 121 30.20 -35.47 -51.12
N ARG A 122 31.54 -35.36 -51.12
CA ARG A 122 32.28 -34.55 -52.10
C ARG A 122 32.22 -35.26 -53.45
N LEU A 123 31.62 -34.61 -54.44
CA LEU A 123 31.73 -35.01 -55.84
C LEU A 123 33.18 -34.77 -56.30
N ALA A 124 33.78 -35.79 -56.91
CA ALA A 124 35.05 -35.73 -57.64
C ALA A 124 34.79 -35.46 -59.12
#